data_AF-A0A0D0A8E0-F1
#
_entry.id   AF-A0A0D0A8E0-F1
#
_cell.length_a   1.000
_cell.length_b   1.000
_cell.length_c   1.000
_cell.angle_alpha   90.00
_cell.angle_beta   90.00
_cell.angle_gamma   90.00
#
_symmetry.space_group_name_H-M   'P 1'
#
loop_
_entity.id
_entity.type
_entity.pdbx_description
1 polymer ?
#
loop_
_entity_poly.entity_id
_entity_poly.type
_entity_poly.pdbx_seq_one_letter_code
_entity_poly.pdbx_strand_id
1 'polypeptide(L)' 'MHFSILAIIAALTASMSVNAVCSNLNQRCQTTADCCGNFYACRPSGNIKTCQYNSEE' A
#
# COMPACT_ATOMS: atom_id res chain seq x y z
N MET A 1 36.48 26.11 -4.89
CA MET A 1 35.32 25.95 -3.97
C MET A 1 34.05 25.79 -4.79
N HIS A 2 33.84 24.66 -5.49
CA HIS A 2 32.59 24.46 -6.26
C HIS A 2 32.33 23.01 -6.73
N PHE A 3 32.95 22.00 -6.10
CA PHE A 3 32.70 20.58 -6.47
C PHE A 3 31.98 19.79 -5.37
N SER A 4 31.82 20.37 -4.18
CA SER A 4 31.20 19.70 -3.03
C SER A 4 29.68 19.67 -3.07
N ILE A 5 29.02 20.54 -3.86
CA ILE A 5 27.55 20.67 -3.87
C ILE A 5 26.90 19.55 -4.70
N LEU A 6 27.60 19.04 -5.73
CA LEU A 6 27.10 17.96 -6.60
C LEU A 6 27.05 16.59 -5.91
N ALA A 7 27.86 16.37 -4.88
CA ALA A 7 27.88 15.11 -4.12
C ALA A 7 26.68 14.97 -3.17
N ILE A 8 26.00 16.07 -2.83
CA ILE A 8 24.92 16.08 -1.83
C ILE A 8 23.57 15.71 -2.47
N ILE A 9 23.40 15.96 -3.78
CA ILE A 9 22.11 15.80 -4.47
C ILE A 9 21.83 14.32 -4.80
N ALA A 10 22.87 13.47 -4.89
CA ALA A 10 22.73 12.04 -5.17
C ALA A 10 22.23 11.20 -3.97
N ALA A 11 22.14 11.79 -2.77
CA ALA A 11 21.71 11.08 -1.56
C ALA A 11 20.17 11.04 -1.37
N LEU A 12 19.39 11.72 -2.23
CA LEU A 12 17.92 11.74 -2.12
C LEU A 12 17.22 10.53 -2.77
N THR A 13 17.89 9.39 -2.83
CA THR A 13 17.26 8.12 -3.19
C THR A 13 16.94 7.34 -1.91
N ALA A 14 15.73 6.79 -1.84
CA ALA A 14 15.25 5.82 -0.86
C ALA A 14 14.62 6.39 0.41
N SER A 15 13.37 6.86 0.29
CA SER A 15 12.31 6.43 1.23
C SER A 15 10.92 6.78 0.69
N MET A 16 10.62 6.36 -0.54
CA MET A 16 9.22 5.99 -0.82
C MET A 16 9.03 4.65 -0.15
N SER A 17 8.77 4.68 1.16
CA SER A 17 8.23 3.55 1.88
C SER A 17 6.92 3.21 1.18
N VAL A 18 6.97 2.25 0.26
CA VAL A 18 5.84 1.36 0.01
C VAL A 18 5.68 0.55 1.28
N ASN A 19 5.25 1.23 2.33
CA ASN A 19 4.53 0.59 3.40
C ASN A 19 3.31 0.08 2.64
N ALA A 20 3.37 -1.16 2.16
CA ALA A 20 2.19 -1.95 1.86
C ALA A 20 1.49 -2.12 3.22
N VAL A 21 0.98 -1.00 3.75
CA VAL A 21 -0.03 -0.93 4.78
C VAL A 21 -1.16 -1.62 4.07
N CYS A 22 -1.33 -2.88 4.40
CA CYS A 22 -2.49 -3.59 3.95
C CYS A 22 -3.74 -2.75 4.28
N SER A 23 -4.71 -2.82 3.41
CA SER A 23 -5.95 -2.07 3.44
C SER A 23 -6.86 -2.65 4.53
N ASN A 24 -7.31 -1.79 5.46
CA ASN A 24 -8.27 -2.17 6.50
C ASN A 24 -9.69 -2.31 5.93
N LEU A 25 -10.67 -2.68 6.75
CA LEU A 25 -12.08 -2.79 6.33
C LEU A 25 -12.54 -1.54 5.57
N ASN A 26 -13.24 -1.76 4.45
CA ASN A 26 -13.78 -0.74 3.56
C ASN A 26 -12.75 0.16 2.86
N GLN A 27 -11.46 -0.15 2.97
CA GLN A 27 -10.41 0.47 2.16
C GLN A 27 -10.34 -0.17 0.78
N ARG A 28 -9.86 0.59 -0.21
CA ARG A 28 -9.68 0.10 -1.58
C ARG A 28 -8.62 -1.00 -1.60
N CYS A 29 -8.85 -2.01 -2.44
CA CYS A 29 -7.90 -3.11 -2.63
C CYS A 29 -7.86 -3.51 -4.09
N GLN A 30 -6.78 -4.18 -4.51
CA GLN A 30 -6.74 -4.86 -5.82
C GLN A 30 -6.93 -6.38 -5.69
N THR A 31 -6.36 -6.96 -4.64
CA THR A 31 -6.32 -8.40 -4.36
C THR A 31 -6.57 -8.65 -2.89
N THR A 32 -6.99 -9.85 -2.50
CA THR A 32 -7.20 -10.21 -1.08
C THR A 32 -5.93 -10.03 -0.24
N ALA A 33 -4.75 -10.26 -0.81
CA ALA A 33 -3.46 -10.02 -0.14
C ALA A 33 -3.19 -8.54 0.18
N ASP A 34 -3.95 -7.62 -0.42
CA ASP A 34 -3.89 -6.19 -0.11
C ASP A 34 -4.59 -5.90 1.21
N CYS A 35 -5.49 -6.77 1.72
CA CYS A 35 -6.27 -6.52 2.93
C CYS A 35 -5.53 -6.95 4.21
N CYS A 36 -5.58 -6.13 5.26
CA CYS A 36 -4.92 -6.42 6.54
C CYS A 36 -5.67 -7.49 7.34
N GLY A 37 -5.35 -8.75 7.11
CA GLY A 37 -5.83 -9.87 7.93
C GLY A 37 -6.51 -10.97 7.12
N ASN A 38 -6.40 -12.20 7.61
CA ASN A 38 -6.92 -13.39 6.92
C ASN A 38 -8.46 -13.44 6.86
N PHE A 39 -9.15 -12.63 7.67
CA PHE A 39 -10.61 -12.55 7.69
C PHE A 39 -11.18 -11.53 6.69
N TYR A 40 -10.35 -10.91 5.86
CA TYR A 40 -10.81 -9.95 4.86
C TYR A 40 -10.54 -10.44 3.45
N ALA A 41 -11.49 -10.26 2.55
CA ALA A 41 -11.36 -10.53 1.13
C ALA A 41 -11.56 -9.24 0.34
N CYS A 42 -10.83 -9.11 -0.78
CA CYS A 42 -11.01 -7.99 -1.69
C CYS A 42 -12.23 -8.22 -2.56
N ARG A 43 -13.34 -7.56 -2.24
CA ARG A 43 -14.65 -7.76 -2.87
C ARG A 43 -15.09 -6.49 -3.61
N PRO A 44 -15.76 -6.61 -4.77
CA PRO A 44 -16.34 -5.45 -5.44
C PRO A 44 -17.42 -4.80 -4.55
N SER A 45 -17.34 -3.48 -4.38
CA SER A 45 -18.30 -2.62 -3.71
C SER A 45 -18.67 -1.49 -4.66
N GLY A 46 -19.71 -1.71 -5.47
CA GLY A 46 -20.08 -0.82 -6.57
C GLY A 46 -19.00 -0.84 -7.67
N ASN A 47 -18.50 0.35 -8.04
CA ASN A 47 -17.49 0.52 -9.11
C ASN A 47 -16.03 0.39 -8.63
N ILE A 48 -15.82 0.07 -7.35
CA ILE A 48 -14.49 -0.10 -6.75
C ILE A 48 -14.40 -1.46 -6.08
N LYS A 49 -13.19 -1.93 -5.78
CA LYS A 49 -12.97 -3.10 -4.93
C LYS A 49 -12.51 -2.64 -3.56
N THR A 50 -13.07 -3.20 -2.50
CA THR A 50 -12.74 -2.88 -1.11
C THR A 50 -12.55 -4.13 -0.25
N CYS A 51 -11.78 -3.99 0.81
CA CYS A 51 -11.61 -5.04 1.81
C CYS A 51 -12.90 -5.22 2.61
N GLN A 52 -13.50 -6.40 2.52
CA GLN A 52 -14.72 -6.75 3.24
C GLN A 52 -14.50 -8.01 4.05
N TYR A 53 -15.31 -8.21 5.09
CA TYR A 53 -15.24 -9.42 5.90
C TYR A 53 -15.50 -10.64 5.04
N ASN A 54 -14.61 -11.63 5.14
CA ASN A 54 -14.72 -12.90 4.47
C ASN A 54 -15.35 -13.89 5.45
N SER A 55 -16.67 -14.04 5.39
CA SER A 55 -17.43 -14.97 6.25
C SER A 55 -17.33 -16.43 5.78
N GLU A 56 -16.15 -16.87 5.36
CA GLU A 56 -15.89 -18.27 4.95
C GLU A 56 -15.41 -19.12 6.15
N GLU A 57 -16.01 -18.90 7.33
CA GLU A 57 -15.97 -19.82 8.48
C GLU A 57 -17.37 -20.33 8.78
#